data_AF-A0A1G2XKK4-F1
#
_entry.id   AF-A0A1G2XKK4-F1
#
_cell.length_a   1.000
_cell.length_b   1.000
_cell.length_c   1.000
_cell.angle_alpha   90.00
_cell.angle_beta   90.00
_cell.angle_gamma   90.00
#
_symmetry.space_group_name_H-M   'P 1'
#
loop_
_entity.id
_entity.type
_entity.pdbx_description
1 polymer ?
#
loop_
_entity_poly.entity_id
_entity_poly.type
_entity_poly.pdbx_seq_one_letter_code
_entity_poly.pdbx_strand_id
1 'polypeptide(L)'
;MENRINKKKIVSICPSRVARSKCPSIKKTRQIRRDLFRLQRDQSISEKTIDKLRLRLKQKKNQGIAVDCNGCPYNISEKVASTATT
;
A
#
# COMPACT_ATOMS: atom_id res chain seq x y z
N MET A 1 18.45 5.98 17.36
CA MET A 1 18.20 4.94 16.35
C MET A 1 17.59 5.60 15.14
N GLU A 2 18.37 5.85 14.08
CA GLU A 2 17.80 6.26 12.81
C GLU A 2 17.02 5.08 12.23
N ASN A 3 15.69 5.16 12.34
CA ASN A 3 14.83 4.25 11.61
C ASN A 3 15.20 4.39 10.14
N ARG A 4 15.85 3.37 9.56
CA ARG A 4 16.08 3.25 8.11
C ARG A 4 14.72 3.13 7.44
N ILE A 5 14.06 4.27 7.27
CA ILE A 5 12.78 4.37 6.59
C ILE A 5 13.05 3.98 5.15
N ASN A 6 12.50 2.85 4.73
CA ASN A 6 12.52 2.47 3.34
C ASN A 6 11.65 3.46 2.57
N LYS A 7 12.28 4.53 2.07
CA LYS A 7 11.61 5.62 1.33
C LYS A 7 10.80 5.08 0.14
N LYS A 8 11.21 3.95 -0.43
CA LYS A 8 10.47 3.24 -1.50
C LYS A 8 9.11 2.68 -1.05
N LYS A 9 8.85 2.52 0.26
CA LYS A 9 7.72 1.73 0.78
C LYS A 9 7.00 2.38 1.98
N ILE A 10 6.18 3.40 1.73
CA ILE A 10 5.43 4.17 2.76
C ILE A 10 3.94 3.81 2.79
N VAL A 11 3.66 2.52 2.98
CA VAL A 11 2.31 2.00 2.68
C VAL A 11 1.45 1.90 3.94
N SER A 12 2.07 2.08 5.12
CA SER A 12 1.42 1.95 6.44
C SER A 12 1.69 3.08 7.44
N ILE A 13 2.86 3.73 7.36
CA ILE A 13 3.25 4.81 8.27
C ILE A 13 3.95 5.88 7.45
N CYS A 14 3.53 7.15 7.62
CA CYS A 14 4.14 8.28 6.94
C CYS A 14 5.41 8.73 7.69
N PRO A 15 6.57 8.83 7.02
CA PRO A 15 7.81 9.33 7.62
C PRO A 15 7.71 10.76 8.15
N SER A 16 6.97 11.62 7.46
CA SER A 16 6.66 13.00 7.87
C SER A 16 5.56 13.07 8.94
N ARG A 17 5.19 11.93 9.53
CA ARG A 17 4.19 11.81 10.60
C ARG A 17 2.80 12.35 10.24
N VAL A 18 2.51 12.47 8.94
CA VAL A 18 1.19 12.89 8.45
C VAL A 18 0.12 11.95 9.00
N ALA A 19 -0.98 12.53 9.47
CA ALA A 19 -2.12 11.78 9.97
C ALA A 19 -2.60 10.77 8.93
N ARG A 20 -2.91 9.55 9.38
CA ARG A 20 -3.35 8.43 8.52
C ARG A 20 -4.62 8.74 7.72
N SER A 21 -5.44 9.68 8.19
CA SER A 21 -6.63 10.18 7.51
C SER A 21 -6.32 11.15 6.36
N LYS A 22 -5.18 11.84 6.42
CA LYS A 22 -4.74 12.85 5.43
C LYS A 22 -3.92 12.24 4.30
N CYS A 23 -3.13 11.20 4.56
CA CYS A 23 -2.36 10.53 3.51
C CYS A 23 -3.26 9.58 2.68
N PRO A 24 -3.47 9.84 1.38
CA PRO A 24 -4.37 9.04 0.54
C PRO A 24 -3.89 7.59 0.41
N SER A 25 -2.57 7.37 0.30
CA SER A 25 -2.01 6.02 0.16
C SER A 25 -2.24 5.17 1.41
N ILE A 26 -1.91 5.71 2.58
CA ILE A 26 -2.07 5.03 3.87
C ILE A 26 -3.55 4.78 4.17
N LYS A 27 -4.41 5.77 3.91
CA LYS A 27 -5.88 5.63 4.08
C LYS A 27 -6.41 4.44 3.30
N LYS A 28 -6.10 4.35 2.00
CA LYS A 28 -6.50 3.25 1.13
C LYS A 28 -5.93 1.89 1.58
N THR A 29 -4.64 1.82 1.96
CA THR A 29 -4.05 0.56 2.45
C THR A 29 -4.74 0.07 3.72
N ARG A 30 -5.08 1.00 4.61
CA ARG A 30 -5.79 0.68 5.85
C ARG A 30 -7.22 0.22 5.60
N GLN A 31 -7.90 0.78 4.62
CA GLN A 31 -9.23 0.34 4.21
C GLN A 31 -9.18 -1.10 3.71
N ILE A 32 -8.28 -1.42 2.77
CA ILE A 32 -8.09 -2.80 2.28
C ILE A 32 -7.79 -3.77 3.44
N ARG A 33 -6.93 -3.38 4.40
CA ARG A 33 -6.67 -4.23 5.58
C ARG A 33 -7.91 -4.45 6.44
N ARG A 34 -8.71 -3.41 6.69
CA ARG A 34 -9.95 -3.52 7.48
C ARG A 34 -10.95 -4.43 6.78
N ASP A 35 -11.11 -4.27 5.47
CA ASP A 35 -12.01 -5.10 4.68
C ASP A 35 -11.54 -6.55 4.71
N LEU A 36 -10.24 -6.79 4.54
CA LEU A 36 -9.65 -8.14 4.63
C LEU A 36 -9.89 -8.77 6.01
N PHE A 37 -9.70 -8.03 7.10
CA PHE A 37 -9.99 -8.53 8.45
C PHE A 37 -11.48 -8.79 8.70
N ARG A 38 -12.38 -7.99 8.12
CA ARG A 38 -13.83 -8.23 8.20
C ARG A 38 -14.20 -9.50 7.46
N LEU A 39 -13.78 -9.60 6.20
CA LEU A 39 -14.11 -10.73 5.32
C LEU A 39 -13.47 -12.03 5.79
N GLN A 40 -12.32 -11.99 6.48
CA GLN A 40 -11.71 -13.18 7.11
C GLN A 40 -12.50 -13.69 8.32
N ARG A 41 -13.34 -12.87 8.95
CA ARG A 41 -14.22 -13.29 10.05
C ARG A 41 -15.53 -13.87 9.53
N ASP A 42 -15.95 -13.47 8.33
CA ASP A 42 -17.17 -13.95 7.70
C ASP A 42 -16.92 -15.31 7.02
N GLN A 43 -17.43 -16.37 7.65
CA GLN A 43 -17.24 -17.75 7.21
C GLN A 43 -17.99 -18.09 5.90
N SER A 44 -18.90 -17.22 5.47
CA SER A 44 -19.68 -17.35 4.24
C SER A 44 -18.96 -16.85 2.98
N ILE A 45 -17.77 -16.26 3.13
CA ILE A 45 -17.09 -15.57 2.04
C ILE A 45 -16.10 -16.49 1.33
N SER A 46 -16.22 -16.52 0.01
CA SER A 46 -15.31 -17.23 -0.89
C SER A 46 -13.86 -16.80 -0.68
N GLU A 47 -12.97 -17.79 -0.49
CA GLU A 47 -11.51 -17.59 -0.39
C GLU A 47 -10.94 -16.79 -1.57
N LYS A 48 -11.55 -16.93 -2.76
CA LYS A 48 -11.15 -16.19 -3.97
C LYS A 48 -11.23 -14.67 -3.77
N THR A 49 -12.19 -14.18 -2.97
CA THR A 49 -12.37 -12.76 -2.67
C THR A 49 -11.27 -12.26 -1.73
N ILE A 50 -10.90 -13.08 -0.74
CA ILE A 50 -9.83 -12.80 0.22
C ILE A 50 -8.47 -12.76 -0.52
N ASP A 51 -8.23 -13.69 -1.43
CA ASP A 51 -6.98 -13.75 -2.20
C ASP A 51 -6.84 -12.57 -3.16
N LYS A 52 -7.93 -12.12 -3.79
CA LYS A 52 -7.94 -10.88 -4.59
C LYS A 52 -7.49 -9.67 -3.77
N LEU A 53 -7.98 -9.55 -2.53
CA LEU A 53 -7.60 -8.45 -1.63
C LEU A 53 -6.15 -8.57 -1.15
N ARG A 54 -5.66 -9.79 -0.87
CA ARG A 54 -4.25 -10.05 -0.55
C ARG A 54 -3.33 -9.65 -1.71
N LEU A 55 -3.67 -10.05 -2.93
CA LEU A 55 -2.93 -9.70 -4.15
C LEU A 55 -2.86 -8.18 -4.33
N ARG A 56 -4.01 -7.49 -4.19
CA ARG A 56 -4.09 -6.03 -4.28
C ARG A 56 -3.21 -5.33 -3.25
N LEU A 57 -3.16 -5.86 -2.02
CA LEU A 57 -2.33 -5.34 -0.94
C LEU A 57 -0.83 -5.58 -1.21
N LYS A 58 -0.48 -6.73 -1.80
CA LYS A 58 0.90 -7.05 -2.24
C LYS A 58 1.35 -6.13 -3.36
N GLN A 59 0.55 -5.97 -4.41
CA GLN A 59 0.82 -5.06 -5.52
C GLN A 59 1.01 -3.63 -5.03
N LYS A 60 0.10 -3.15 -4.17
CA LYS A 60 0.22 -1.83 -3.57
C LYS A 60 1.50 -1.64 -2.74
N LYS A 61 1.88 -2.68 -1.98
CA LYS A 61 3.14 -2.69 -1.22
C LYS A 61 4.37 -2.62 -2.12
N ASN A 62 4.29 -3.14 -3.34
CA ASN A 62 5.38 -3.12 -4.31
C ASN A 62 5.43 -1.79 -5.09
N GLN A 63 4.26 -1.25 -5.45
CA GLN A 63 4.13 0.04 -6.14
C GLN A 63 4.45 1.26 -5.24
N GLY A 64 4.42 1.07 -3.92
CA GLY A 64 4.72 2.14 -2.97
C GLY A 64 3.62 3.20 -2.89
N ILE A 65 4.02 4.45 -2.60
CA ILE A 65 3.08 5.58 -2.49
C ILE A 65 2.92 6.36 -3.80
N ALA A 66 3.76 6.11 -4.80
CA ALA A 66 3.75 6.79 -6.10
C ALA A 66 2.34 6.80 -6.70
N VAL A 67 1.74 5.62 -6.82
CA VAL A 67 0.41 5.43 -7.46
C VAL A 67 -0.70 6.26 -6.81
N ASP A 68 -0.58 6.59 -5.53
CA ASP A 68 -1.60 7.35 -4.80
C ASP A 68 -1.20 8.81 -4.53
N CYS A 69 0.09 9.15 -4.63
CA CYS A 69 0.64 10.45 -4.26
C CYS A 69 1.96 10.70 -5.01
N ASN A 70 1.84 11.01 -6.31
CA ASN A 70 2.97 11.26 -7.20
C ASN A 70 3.93 12.35 -6.67
N GLY A 71 3.42 13.37 -5.99
CA GLY A 71 4.20 14.50 -5.47
C GLY A 71 4.72 14.34 -4.03
N CYS A 72 4.64 13.15 -3.42
CA CYS A 72 5.14 13.00 -2.06
C CYS A 72 6.68 13.10 -2.03
N PRO A 73 7.30 13.93 -1.18
CA PRO A 73 8.77 14.07 -1.12
C PRO A 73 9.47 12.80 -0.62
N TYR A 74 8.71 11.86 -0.06
CA TYR A 74 9.20 10.55 0.33
C TYR A 74 8.97 9.49 -0.73
N ASN A 75 8.30 9.83 -1.83
CA ASN A 75 8.17 8.97 -2.99
C ASN A 75 9.47 9.09 -3.79
N ILE A 76 10.30 8.05 -3.77
CA ILE A 76 11.37 7.94 -4.75
C ILE A 76 10.74 7.19 -5.92
N SER A 77 10.40 7.92 -6.98
CA SER A 77 10.08 7.35 -8.29
C SER A 77 11.36 6.74 -8.86
N GLU A 78 11.81 5.61 -8.32
CA GLU A 78 12.58 4.69 -9.15
C GLU A 78 11.61 4.26 -10.24
N LYS A 79 11.97 4.59 -11.49
CA LYS A 79 11.38 4.09 -12.72
C LYS A 79 10.36 3.00 -12.43
N VAL A 80 9.08 3.29 -12.68
CA VAL A 80 8.07 2.27 -12.99
C VAL A 80 8.83 1.13 -13.64
N ALA A 81 8.90 0.00 -12.94
CA ALA A 81 9.67 -1.16 -13.37
C ALA A 81 9.50 -1.25 -14.88
N SER A 82 10.59 -1.04 -15.63
CA SER A 82 10.56 -1.11 -17.07
C SER A 82 10.12 -2.51 -17.44
N THR A 83 8.82 -2.72 -17.55
CA THR A 83 8.22 -3.63 -18.50
C THR A 83 8.40 -2.96 -19.86
N ALA A 84 9.64 -2.94 -20.31
CA ALA A 84 10.00 -2.62 -21.68
C ALA A 84 10.71 -3.87 -22.19
N THR A 85 9.92 -4.67 -22.90
CA THR A 85 10.31 -5.38 -24.12
C THR A 85 11.62 -6.18 -24.09
N THR A 86 11.52 -7.49 -24.03
CA THR A 86 12.13 -8.40 -25.02
C THR A 86 11.34 -9.70 -25.04
#